data_AF-A0ABD6AVR9-F1
#
_entry.id   AF-A0ABD6AVR9-F1
#
_cell.length_a   1.000
_cell.length_b   1.000
_cell.length_c   1.000
_cell.angle_alpha   90.00
_cell.angle_beta   90.00
_cell.angle_gamma   90.00
#
_symmetry.space_group_name_H-M   'P 1'
#
loop_
_entity.id
_entity.type
_entity.pdbx_description
1 polymer ?
#
loop_
_entity_poly.entity_id
_entity_poly.type
_entity_poly.pdbx_seq_one_letter_code
_entity_poly.pdbx_strand_id
1 'polypeptide(L)'
;MSDETVELGVQLLERLEHEELSLADAVDRLETITSNPTTTRTILDTAEKRGVIDREDGIIRPNGGSFLSFQSEVVEKQGDFQCKRCGASISTGYFMRLQAGEHGPFGSSCIRKVTGRES
;
A
#
# COMPACT_ATOMS: atom_id res chain seq x y z
N MET A 1 12.25 8.04 -10.86
CA MET A 1 12.62 7.33 -9.60
C MET A 1 11.88 7.89 -8.38
N SER A 2 11.95 9.19 -8.05
CA SER A 2 11.22 9.74 -6.88
C SER A 2 9.70 9.80 -7.09
N ASP A 3 9.27 10.31 -8.23
CA ASP A 3 7.86 10.67 -8.42
C ASP A 3 6.97 9.44 -8.61
N GLU A 4 7.46 8.41 -9.33
CA GLU A 4 6.75 7.13 -9.47
C GLU A 4 6.60 6.40 -8.14
N THR A 5 7.62 6.44 -7.27
CA THR A 5 7.57 5.85 -5.92
C THR A 5 6.57 6.59 -5.05
N VAL A 6 6.55 7.93 -5.15
CA VAL A 6 5.57 8.76 -4.44
C VAL A 6 4.16 8.43 -4.91
N GLU A 7 3.94 8.36 -6.22
CA GLU A 7 2.64 8.07 -6.81
C GLU A 7 2.14 6.67 -6.43
N LEU A 8 3.03 5.67 -6.44
CA LEU A 8 2.72 4.31 -6.01
C LEU A 8 2.29 4.27 -4.53
N GLY A 9 2.97 5.03 -3.66
CA GLY A 9 2.62 5.17 -2.25
C GLY A 9 1.28 5.87 -2.03
N VAL A 10 1.00 6.95 -2.77
CA VAL A 10 -0.29 7.67 -2.69
C VAL A 10 -1.44 6.75 -3.11
N GLN A 11 -1.26 6.00 -4.20
CA GLN A 11 -2.27 5.08 -4.70
C GLN A 11 -2.49 3.87 -3.79
N LEU A 12 -1.47 3.46 -3.02
CA LEU A 12 -1.62 2.46 -1.96
C LEU A 12 -2.53 2.98 -0.83
N LEU A 13 -2.36 4.23 -0.41
CA LEU A 13 -3.19 4.85 0.64
C LEU A 13 -4.64 5.08 0.21
N GLU A 14 -4.86 5.44 -1.05
CA GLU A 14 -6.20 5.60 -1.65
C GLU A 14 -7.06 4.33 -1.56
N ARG A 15 -6.40 3.18 -1.50
CA ARG A 15 -6.97 1.84 -1.68
C ARG A 15 -7.16 1.06 -0.39
N LEU A 16 -6.81 1.65 0.75
CA LEU A 16 -6.93 0.98 2.04
C LEU A 16 -8.40 0.76 2.37
N GLU A 17 -8.77 -0.49 2.69
CA GLU A 17 -10.16 -0.84 3.02
C GLU A 17 -10.61 -0.36 4.42
N HIS A 18 -9.75 0.32 5.17
CA HIS A 18 -10.05 0.79 6.53
C HIS A 18 -10.70 2.19 6.51
N GLU A 19 -11.68 2.41 7.39
CA GLU A 19 -12.25 3.74 7.64
C GLU A 19 -11.20 4.68 8.29
N GLU A 20 -10.37 4.13 9.18
CA GLU A 20 -9.32 4.86 9.89
C GLU A 20 -8.12 3.94 10.17
N LEU A 21 -6.92 4.49 10.19
CA LEU A 21 -5.69 3.78 10.56
C LEU A 21 -4.72 4.70 11.30
N SER A 22 -3.90 4.15 12.19
CA SER A 22 -2.87 4.95 12.85
C SER A 22 -1.80 5.40 11.85
N LEU A 23 -1.14 6.52 12.12
CA LEU A 23 0.00 6.98 11.32
C LEU A 23 1.10 5.92 11.27
N ALA A 24 1.33 5.20 12.37
CA ALA A 24 2.30 4.11 12.40
C ALA A 24 1.92 2.99 11.43
N ASP A 25 0.66 2.55 11.46
CA ASP A 25 0.14 1.52 10.55
C ASP A 25 0.20 1.94 9.07
N ALA A 26 0.00 3.23 8.78
CA ALA A 26 0.18 3.77 7.44
C ALA A 26 1.64 3.70 7.01
N VAL A 27 2.56 4.13 7.89
CA VAL A 27 4.00 4.11 7.64
C VAL A 27 4.49 2.68 7.41
N ASP A 28 4.11 1.72 8.25
CA ASP A 28 4.47 0.31 8.12
C ASP A 28 4.06 -0.27 6.75
N ARG A 29 2.93 0.17 6.20
CA ARG A 29 2.51 -0.22 4.85
C ARG A 29 3.38 0.44 3.78
N LEU A 30 3.69 1.72 3.94
CA LEU A 30 4.57 2.46 3.03
C LEU A 30 6.00 1.92 3.03
N GLU A 31 6.46 1.26 4.09
CA GLU A 31 7.77 0.60 4.11
C GLU A 31 7.92 -0.50 3.05
N THR A 32 6.81 -1.07 2.57
CA THR A 32 6.84 -2.01 1.43
C THR A 32 7.17 -1.35 0.09
N ILE A 33 6.99 -0.02 0.01
CA ILE A 33 7.27 0.82 -1.15
C ILE A 33 8.66 1.47 -1.01
N THR A 34 8.94 2.02 0.16
CA THR A 34 10.17 2.79 0.42
C THR A 34 10.54 2.76 1.89
N SER A 35 11.82 2.57 2.19
CA SER A 35 12.38 2.75 3.54
C SER A 35 13.00 4.15 3.74
N ASN A 36 12.93 5.03 2.74
CA ASN A 36 13.45 6.40 2.85
C ASN A 36 12.42 7.30 3.57
N PRO A 37 12.74 7.84 4.76
CA PRO A 37 11.80 8.63 5.55
C PRO A 37 11.37 9.94 4.87
N THR A 38 12.24 10.53 4.04
CA THR A 38 11.88 11.72 3.25
C THR A 38 10.81 11.37 2.23
N THR A 39 10.96 10.25 1.51
CA THR A 39 9.98 9.79 0.54
C THR A 39 8.65 9.42 1.21
N THR A 40 8.69 8.77 2.38
CA THR A 40 7.48 8.47 3.17
C THR A 40 6.71 9.74 3.53
N ARG A 41 7.41 10.79 4.01
CA ARG A 41 6.76 12.08 4.28
C ARG A 41 6.20 12.72 3.01
N THR A 42 6.95 12.69 1.90
CA THR A 42 6.46 13.20 0.62
C THR A 42 5.20 12.49 0.15
N ILE A 43 5.10 11.17 0.34
CA ILE A 43 3.89 10.40 0.03
C ILE A 43 2.71 10.90 0.86
N LEU A 44 2.86 10.98 2.19
CA LEU A 44 1.80 11.42 3.09
C LEU A 44 1.34 12.85 2.79
N ASP A 45 2.29 13.78 2.62
CA ASP A 45 1.98 15.17 2.32
C ASP A 45 1.32 15.32 0.94
N THR A 46 1.69 14.48 -0.03
CA THR A 46 1.08 14.49 -1.37
C THR A 46 -0.33 13.91 -1.32
N ALA A 47 -0.54 12.81 -0.58
CA ALA A 47 -1.86 12.21 -0.40
C ALA A 47 -2.82 13.19 0.28
N GLU A 48 -2.38 13.84 1.36
CA GLU A 48 -3.16 14.85 2.07
C GLU A 48 -3.49 16.07 1.18
N LYS A 49 -2.49 16.63 0.48
CA LYS A 49 -2.71 17.77 -0.44
C LYS A 49 -3.67 17.47 -1.58
N ARG A 50 -3.73 16.20 -2.03
CA ARG A 50 -4.64 15.75 -3.09
C ARG A 50 -6.01 15.34 -2.54
N GLY A 51 -6.21 15.39 -1.23
CA GLY A 51 -7.46 14.97 -0.58
C GLY A 51 -7.68 13.46 -0.63
N VAL A 52 -6.63 12.65 -0.82
CA VAL A 52 -6.71 11.18 -0.79
C VAL A 52 -6.87 10.68 0.64
N ILE A 53 -6.25 11.38 1.59
CA ILE A 53 -6.38 11.12 3.02
C ILE A 53 -6.60 12.42 3.79
N ASP A 54 -7.24 12.31 4.94
CA ASP A 54 -7.17 13.29 6.03
C ASP A 54 -6.24 12.76 7.12
N ARG A 55 -5.50 13.65 7.78
CA ARG A 55 -4.59 13.30 8.88
C ARG A 55 -4.83 14.22 10.08
N GLU A 56 -5.23 13.64 11.20
CA GLU A 56 -5.55 14.37 12.43
C GLU A 56 -5.18 13.51 13.65
N ASP A 57 -4.55 14.10 14.67
CA ASP A 57 -4.19 13.42 15.93
C ASP A 57 -3.47 12.07 15.79
N GLY A 58 -2.63 11.93 14.75
CA GLY A 58 -1.91 10.69 14.47
C GLY A 58 -2.77 9.57 13.87
N ILE A 59 -3.99 9.89 13.43
CA ILE A 59 -4.90 9.04 12.67
C ILE A 59 -4.92 9.51 11.22
N ILE A 60 -4.97 8.55 10.31
CA ILE A 60 -5.14 8.73 8.86
C ILE A 60 -6.50 8.16 8.46
N ARG A 61 -7.26 8.95 7.71
CA ARG A 61 -8.57 8.58 7.17
C ARG A 61 -8.51 8.64 5.64
N PRO A 62 -8.63 7.51 4.92
CA PRO A 62 -8.77 7.54 3.48
C PRO A 62 -10.10 8.21 3.09
N ASN A 63 -10.04 9.25 2.25
CA ASN A 63 -11.22 10.01 1.82
C ASN A 63 -11.92 9.36 0.62
N GLY A 64 -11.21 8.49 -0.10
CA GLY A 64 -11.73 7.79 -1.27
C GLY A 64 -12.40 6.48 -0.88
N GLY A 65 -13.71 6.37 -1.10
CA GLY A 65 -14.45 5.10 -1.09
C GLY A 65 -14.09 4.17 -2.26
N SER A 66 -12.91 4.33 -2.88
CA SER A 66 -12.38 3.41 -3.88
C SER A 66 -11.77 2.22 -3.15
N PHE A 67 -12.65 1.48 -2.46
CA PHE A 67 -12.29 0.20 -1.89
C PHE A 67 -11.70 -0.65 -3.00
N LEU A 68 -10.52 -1.22 -2.76
CA LEU A 68 -10.06 -2.32 -3.57
C LEU A 68 -11.17 -3.38 -3.58
N SER A 69 -11.89 -3.50 -4.70
CA SER A 69 -12.46 -4.80 -5.03
C SER A 69 -11.25 -5.69 -5.28
N PHE A 70 -10.77 -6.33 -4.22
CA PHE A 70 -9.56 -7.15 -4.14
C PHE A 70 -9.45 -8.15 -5.31
N GLN A 71 -10.59 -8.59 -5.85
CA GLN A 71 -10.63 -9.52 -6.98
C GLN A 71 -10.26 -8.89 -8.34
N SER A 72 -10.43 -7.58 -8.52
CA SER A 72 -10.18 -6.92 -9.81
C SER A 72 -8.78 -6.30 -9.93
N GLU A 73 -8.13 -5.95 -8.81
CA GLU A 73 -6.84 -5.24 -8.83
C GLU A 73 -5.65 -6.06 -8.30
N VAL A 74 -5.86 -7.29 -7.82
CA VAL A 74 -4.77 -8.20 -7.43
C VAL A 74 -4.55 -9.26 -8.50
N VAL A 75 -3.30 -9.40 -8.94
CA VAL A 75 -2.86 -10.42 -9.90
C VAL A 75 -2.05 -11.47 -9.18
N GLU A 76 -2.38 -12.74 -9.39
CA GLU A 76 -1.54 -13.85 -8.99
C GLU A 76 -0.58 -14.25 -10.12
N LYS A 77 0.67 -14.55 -9.75
CA LYS A 77 1.68 -15.11 -10.65
C LYS A 77 2.36 -16.27 -9.95
N GLN A 78 2.64 -17.35 -10.69
CA GLN A 78 3.41 -18.49 -10.20
C GLN A 78 4.90 -18.27 -10.50
N GLY A 79 5.77 -18.68 -9.59
CA GLY A 79 7.23 -18.54 -9.70
C GLY A 79 7.90 -18.40 -8.35
N ASP A 80 9.24 -18.37 -8.34
CA ASP A 80 10.01 -18.17 -7.12
C ASP A 80 10.11 -16.68 -6.79
N PHE A 81 9.41 -16.26 -5.74
CA PHE A 81 9.36 -14.87 -5.29
C PHE A 81 9.79 -14.72 -3.83
N GLN A 82 10.14 -13.50 -3.47
CA GLN A 82 10.32 -13.10 -2.08
C GLN A 82 9.24 -12.08 -1.69
N CYS A 83 8.45 -12.40 -0.67
CA CYS A 83 7.39 -11.52 -0.19
C CYS A 83 7.97 -10.17 0.25
N LYS A 84 7.54 -9.07 -0.39
CA LYS A 84 8.00 -7.71 -0.07
C LYS A 84 7.77 -7.28 1.38
N ARG A 85 6.76 -7.85 2.05
CA ARG A 85 6.42 -7.48 3.43
C ARG A 85 7.22 -8.24 4.48
N CYS A 86 7.33 -9.57 4.34
CA CYS A 86 7.92 -10.42 5.39
C CYS A 86 9.22 -11.12 4.98
N GLY A 87 9.65 -10.98 3.72
CA GLY A 87 10.87 -11.61 3.21
C GLY A 87 10.80 -13.11 2.98
N ALA A 88 9.66 -13.76 3.23
CA ALA A 88 9.50 -15.20 3.01
C ALA A 88 9.54 -15.57 1.53
N SER A 89 10.18 -16.71 1.21
CA SER A 89 10.12 -17.31 -0.13
C SER A 89 8.73 -17.88 -0.40
N ILE A 90 8.16 -17.56 -1.55
CA ILE A 90 6.81 -17.97 -1.96
C ILE A 90 6.82 -18.43 -3.41
N SER A 91 6.07 -19.50 -3.70
CA SER A 91 5.87 -20.03 -5.06
C SER A 91 4.74 -19.33 -5.82
N THR A 92 3.90 -18.58 -5.11
CA THR A 92 2.81 -17.78 -5.67
C THR A 92 2.91 -16.36 -5.14
N GLY A 93 3.16 -15.41 -6.04
CA GLY A 93 3.24 -13.99 -5.74
C GLY A 93 1.94 -13.27 -6.10
N TYR A 94 1.45 -12.46 -5.18
CA TYR A 94 0.30 -11.57 -5.38
C TYR A 94 0.78 -10.13 -5.60
N PHE A 95 0.26 -9.46 -6.62
CA PHE A 95 0.65 -8.12 -7.04
C PHE A 95 -0.57 -7.21 -7.13
N MET A 96 -0.53 -6.04 -6.50
CA MET A 96 -1.53 -5.00 -6.69
C MET A 96 -1.23 -4.24 -7.98
N ARG A 97 -2.21 -4.12 -8.88
CA ARG A 97 -2.13 -3.24 -10.04
C ARG A 97 -2.54 -1.84 -9.61
N LEU A 98 -1.57 -0.96 -9.50
CA LEU A 98 -1.78 0.46 -9.28
C LEU A 98 -1.63 1.22 -10.62
N GLN A 99 -2.26 2.39 -10.69
CA GLN A 99 -2.02 3.47 -11.66
C GLN A 99 -0.55 3.57 -12.11
N ALA A 100 0.30 3.71 -11.09
CA ALA A 100 1.73 3.96 -11.21
C ALA A 100 2.58 2.69 -11.45
N GLY A 101 2.00 1.49 -11.35
CA GLY A 101 2.71 0.24 -11.57
C GLY A 101 2.23 -0.93 -10.70
N GLU A 102 2.85 -2.10 -10.86
CA GLU A 102 2.58 -3.25 -10.00
C GLU A 102 3.33 -3.15 -8.67
N HIS A 103 2.60 -3.34 -7.56
CA HIS A 103 3.18 -3.43 -6.22
C HIS A 103 3.09 -4.86 -5.67
N GLY A 104 4.23 -5.47 -5.42
CA GLY A 104 4.38 -6.85 -4.98
C GLY A 104 5.79 -7.36 -5.27
N PRO A 105 6.05 -8.68 -5.14
CA PRO A 105 5.11 -9.74 -4.78
C PRO A 105 4.82 -9.82 -3.28
N PHE A 106 3.62 -10.28 -2.93
CA PHE A 106 3.22 -10.62 -1.57
C PHE A 106 2.77 -12.07 -1.48
N GLY A 107 2.89 -12.69 -0.30
CA GLY A 107 2.19 -13.95 0.00
C GLY A 107 0.70 -13.73 0.27
N SER A 108 -0.09 -14.79 0.22
CA SER A 108 -1.57 -14.74 0.35
C SER A 108 -2.08 -14.08 1.64
N SER A 109 -1.41 -14.27 2.77
CA SER A 109 -1.74 -13.61 4.04
C SER A 109 -1.19 -12.18 4.11
N CYS A 110 -0.03 -11.93 3.49
CA CYS A 110 0.58 -10.60 3.52
C CYS A 110 -0.19 -9.61 2.67
N ILE A 111 -0.70 -10.01 1.49
CA ILE A 111 -1.49 -9.13 0.64
C ILE A 111 -2.76 -8.67 1.36
N ARG A 112 -3.47 -9.55 2.06
CA ARG A 112 -4.67 -9.21 2.84
C ARG A 112 -4.38 -8.19 3.94
N LYS A 113 -3.26 -8.33 4.62
CA LYS A 113 -2.82 -7.39 5.67
C LYS A 113 -2.42 -6.03 5.08
N VAL A 114 -1.73 -6.01 3.94
CA VAL A 114 -1.34 -4.75 3.27
C VAL A 114 -2.57 -4.00 2.75
N THR A 115 -3.57 -4.71 2.21
CA THR A 115 -4.82 -4.10 1.73
C THR A 115 -5.82 -3.79 2.84
N GLY A 116 -5.58 -4.24 4.08
CA GLY A 116 -6.42 -3.94 5.24
C GLY A 116 -7.60 -4.90 5.50
N ARG A 117 -7.57 -6.11 4.93
CA ARG A 117 -8.62 -7.13 5.11
C ARG A 117 -8.48 -7.96 6.38
N GLU A 118 -7.27 -8.12 6.89
CA GLU A 118 -6.97 -8.90 8.09
C GLU A 118 -6.11 -8.02 9.01
N SER A 119 -6.63 -7.73 10.21
CA SER A 119 -5.94 -7.01 11.29
C SER A 119 -5.51 -8.00 12.37
#